data_AF-A0A945HAH9-F1
#
_entry.id   AF-A0A945HAH9-F1
#
_cell.length_a   1.000
_cell.length_b   1.000
_cell.length_c   1.000
_cell.angle_alpha   90.00
_cell.angle_beta   90.00
_cell.angle_gamma   90.00
#
_symmetry.space_group_name_H-M   'P 1'
#
loop_
_entity.id
_entity.type
_entity.pdbx_description
1 polymer ?
#
loop_
_entity_poly.entity_id
_entity_poly.type
_entity_poly.pdbx_seq_one_letter_code
_entity_poly.pdbx_strand_id
1 'polypeptide(L)'
;MADLSGKLHPSLRPAPGSQHLRFVGDTIRFELSLAQTAAAPLKVCLRTTLGQAREVLQSIIAPVEFGSTPTDEGWLDIEMSPDGGAWRIDVPLNQVGFFKATAHVRDSSGFHHWVEGKNITISVHPAHTRFGNTIYCAFPRLFGATKTTNQPATAPLDERLADLEERGWTIIPPSGTLRDLRAELPHILGRLKCKWLHLLPINPTPITPDARMGRY
;
A
#
# COMPACT_ATOMS: atom_id res chain seq x y z
N MET A 1 -4.06 -9.77 -46.42
CA MET A 1 -3.43 -9.00 -45.32
C MET A 1 -2.32 -9.86 -44.74
N ALA A 2 -1.16 -9.27 -44.47
CA ALA A 2 -0.01 -10.05 -44.01
C ALA A 2 -0.18 -10.44 -42.54
N ASP A 3 -0.13 -11.74 -42.25
CA ASP A 3 -0.01 -12.25 -40.89
C ASP A 3 1.43 -12.00 -40.39
N LEU A 4 1.52 -11.24 -39.30
CA LEU A 4 2.78 -10.89 -38.66
C LEU A 4 3.05 -11.73 -37.40
N SER A 5 2.30 -12.82 -37.18
CA SER A 5 2.46 -13.73 -36.04
C SER A 5 3.94 -14.12 -35.82
N GLY A 6 4.43 -13.86 -34.61
CA GLY A 6 5.81 -14.14 -34.21
C GLY A 6 6.88 -13.23 -34.82
N LYS A 7 6.51 -12.19 -35.59
CA LYS A 7 7.46 -11.28 -36.26
C LYS A 7 7.57 -9.91 -35.59
N LEU A 8 6.58 -9.51 -34.80
CA LEU A 8 6.60 -8.27 -34.05
C LEU A 8 7.06 -8.55 -32.62
N HIS A 9 8.10 -7.86 -32.19
CA HIS A 9 8.61 -7.92 -30.82
C HIS A 9 8.41 -6.56 -30.14
N PRO A 10 7.22 -6.31 -29.56
CA PRO A 10 6.96 -5.07 -28.84
C PRO A 10 7.71 -5.05 -27.51
N SER A 11 8.34 -3.91 -27.25
CA SER A 11 8.99 -3.58 -25.98
C SER A 11 8.21 -2.48 -25.29
N LEU A 12 8.02 -2.59 -23.97
CA LEU A 12 7.25 -1.63 -23.17
C LEU A 12 8.15 -0.98 -22.13
N ARG A 13 7.94 0.32 -21.92
CA ARG A 13 8.48 1.10 -20.80
C ARG A 13 7.30 1.70 -20.02
N PRO A 14 7.24 1.56 -18.68
CA PRO A 14 8.17 0.83 -17.81
C PRO A 14 8.26 -0.66 -18.17
N ALA A 15 9.38 -1.30 -17.79
CA ALA A 15 9.64 -2.68 -18.18
C ALA A 15 8.56 -3.63 -17.64
N PRO A 16 8.14 -4.65 -18.43
CA PRO A 16 7.24 -5.69 -17.94
C PRO A 16 7.73 -6.30 -16.62
N GLY A 17 6.81 -6.54 -15.70
CA GLY A 17 7.08 -7.05 -14.35
C GLY A 17 7.64 -6.04 -13.35
N SER A 18 7.88 -4.80 -13.76
CA SER A 18 8.29 -3.74 -12.82
C SER A 18 7.16 -3.35 -11.86
N GLN A 19 7.55 -2.91 -10.66
CA GLN A 19 6.65 -2.49 -9.60
C GLN A 19 6.83 -1.00 -9.33
N HIS A 20 5.73 -0.26 -9.27
CA HIS A 20 5.75 1.20 -9.11
C HIS A 20 4.90 1.63 -7.93
N LEU A 21 5.49 2.39 -7.02
CA LEU A 21 4.77 3.15 -6.00
C LEU A 21 4.51 4.57 -6.51
N ARG A 22 3.26 5.01 -6.49
CA ARG A 22 2.79 6.33 -6.91
C ARG A 22 1.74 6.86 -5.96
N PHE A 23 1.33 8.10 -6.17
CA PHE A 23 0.30 8.76 -5.39
C PHE A 23 -0.78 9.35 -6.31
N VAL A 24 -1.99 9.51 -5.78
CA VAL A 24 -3.04 10.24 -6.48
C VAL A 24 -2.53 11.63 -6.88
N GLY A 25 -2.74 12.00 -8.13
CA GLY A 25 -2.23 13.23 -8.75
C GLY A 25 -0.94 13.05 -9.55
N ASP A 26 -0.25 11.91 -9.43
CA ASP A 26 0.86 11.56 -10.32
C ASP A 26 0.36 11.21 -11.73
N THR A 27 1.29 11.20 -12.68
CA THR A 27 1.10 10.65 -14.03
C THR A 27 2.14 9.57 -14.27
N ILE A 28 1.73 8.48 -14.92
CA ILE A 28 2.66 7.45 -15.39
C ILE A 28 2.64 7.40 -16.92
N ARG A 29 3.84 7.48 -17.51
CA ARG A 29 4.03 7.38 -18.95
C ARG A 29 4.30 5.94 -19.34
N PHE A 30 3.56 5.45 -20.33
CA PHE A 30 3.86 4.20 -21.01
C PHE A 30 4.35 4.50 -22.43
N GLU A 31 5.38 3.78 -22.84
CA GLU A 31 5.95 3.86 -24.18
C GLU A 31 6.14 2.45 -24.73
N LEU A 32 5.57 2.18 -25.90
CA LEU A 32 5.74 0.94 -26.63
C LEU A 32 6.58 1.21 -27.88
N SER A 33 7.62 0.40 -28.07
CA SER A 33 8.51 0.50 -29.23
C SER A 33 8.62 -0.86 -29.91
N LEU A 34 8.63 -0.85 -31.24
CA LEU A 34 8.81 -2.05 -32.07
C LEU A 34 10.22 -2.06 -32.65
N ALA A 35 10.90 -3.21 -32.59
CA ALA A 35 12.21 -3.37 -33.19
C ALA A 35 12.17 -3.38 -34.74
N GLN A 36 11.00 -3.70 -35.32
CA GLN A 36 10.79 -3.70 -36.78
C GLN A 36 9.89 -2.54 -37.20
N THR A 37 10.27 -1.83 -38.25
CA THR A 37 9.41 -0.84 -38.90
C THR A 37 8.28 -1.55 -39.64
N ALA A 38 7.05 -1.39 -39.17
CA ALA A 38 5.88 -1.93 -39.86
C ALA A 38 5.38 -0.92 -40.91
N ALA A 39 5.18 -1.38 -42.15
CA ALA A 39 4.64 -0.56 -43.24
C ALA A 39 3.11 -0.40 -43.20
N ALA A 40 2.42 -1.20 -42.37
CA ALA A 40 0.97 -1.22 -42.25
C ALA A 40 0.49 -0.41 -41.04
N PRO A 41 -0.73 0.15 -41.06
CA PRO A 41 -1.31 0.81 -39.90
C PRO A 41 -1.48 -0.19 -38.75
N LEU A 42 -0.84 0.11 -37.61
CA LEU A 42 -0.92 -0.69 -36.39
C LEU A 42 -1.76 0.06 -35.35
N LYS A 43 -2.64 -0.67 -34.66
CA LYS A 43 -3.35 -0.14 -33.49
C LYS A 43 -2.64 -0.61 -32.24
N VAL A 44 -2.07 0.32 -31.47
CA VAL A 44 -1.31 0.02 -30.26
C VAL A 44 -2.15 0.40 -29.05
N CYS A 45 -2.33 -0.54 -28.13
CA CYS A 45 -3.13 -0.32 -26.93
C CYS A 45 -2.36 -0.67 -25.66
N LEU A 46 -2.50 0.19 -24.65
CA LEU A 46 -2.22 -0.14 -23.27
C LEU A 46 -3.42 -0.91 -22.70
N ARG A 47 -3.20 -2.13 -22.22
CA ARG A 47 -4.21 -2.87 -21.45
C ARG A 47 -3.94 -2.64 -19.97
N THR A 48 -4.88 -2.08 -19.24
CA THR A 48 -4.67 -1.71 -17.83
C THR A 48 -5.94 -1.78 -17.01
N THR A 49 -5.79 -1.87 -15.68
CA THR A 49 -6.88 -1.66 -14.71
C THR A 49 -6.85 -0.26 -14.09
N LEU A 50 -5.95 0.63 -14.53
CA LEU A 50 -5.90 2.02 -14.07
C LEU A 50 -7.24 2.72 -14.32
N GLY A 51 -7.74 3.41 -13.29
CA GLY A 51 -9.06 4.07 -13.32
C GLY A 51 -10.24 3.15 -13.04
N GLN A 52 -10.01 1.87 -12.75
CA GLN A 52 -11.02 0.85 -12.45
C GLN A 52 -10.96 0.37 -10.99
N ALA A 53 -10.65 1.25 -10.03
CA ALA A 53 -10.44 0.86 -8.63
C ALA A 53 -11.68 0.18 -8.02
N ARG A 54 -12.88 0.61 -8.41
CA ARG A 54 -14.13 0.01 -7.93
C ARG A 54 -14.27 -1.40 -8.49
N GLU A 55 -14.04 -1.59 -9.78
CA GLU A 55 -14.20 -2.84 -10.48
C GLU A 55 -13.17 -3.87 -9.98
N VAL A 56 -11.91 -3.46 -9.81
CA VAL A 56 -10.85 -4.26 -9.19
C VAL A 56 -11.23 -4.67 -7.76
N LEU A 57 -11.76 -3.74 -6.96
CA LEU A 57 -12.17 -4.07 -5.59
C LEU A 57 -13.36 -5.03 -5.57
N GLN A 58 -14.36 -4.81 -6.43
CA GLN A 58 -15.53 -5.69 -6.54
C GLN A 58 -15.15 -7.09 -7.05
N SER A 59 -14.16 -7.21 -7.94
CA SER A 59 -13.67 -8.51 -8.41
C SER A 59 -13.01 -9.33 -7.30
N ILE A 60 -12.57 -8.68 -6.21
CA ILE A 60 -12.01 -9.33 -5.02
C ILE A 60 -13.12 -9.61 -4.00
N ILE A 61 -13.96 -8.61 -3.68
CA ILE A 61 -15.00 -8.72 -2.65
C ILE A 61 -16.06 -9.73 -3.04
N ALA A 62 -16.59 -9.68 -4.27
CA ALA A 62 -17.77 -10.46 -4.62
C ALA A 62 -17.55 -11.98 -4.56
N PRO A 63 -16.41 -12.52 -5.03
CA PRO A 63 -16.10 -13.94 -4.84
C PRO A 63 -15.89 -14.32 -3.36
N VAL A 64 -15.23 -13.46 -2.57
CA VAL A 64 -14.92 -13.75 -1.16
C VAL A 64 -16.15 -13.71 -0.27
N GLU A 65 -16.97 -12.66 -0.40
CA GLU A 65 -18.13 -12.43 0.48
C GLU A 65 -19.40 -13.14 0.00
N PHE A 66 -19.57 -13.30 -1.32
CA PHE A 66 -20.82 -13.78 -1.91
C PHE A 66 -20.67 -15.07 -2.73
N GLY A 67 -19.47 -15.67 -2.79
CA GLY A 67 -19.22 -16.89 -3.57
C GLY A 67 -19.46 -16.71 -5.07
N SER A 68 -19.45 -15.48 -5.57
CA SER A 68 -19.67 -15.16 -6.98
C SER A 68 -18.48 -15.57 -7.84
N THR A 69 -18.71 -15.81 -9.14
CA THR A 69 -17.62 -16.05 -10.08
C THR A 69 -16.76 -14.79 -10.22
N PRO A 70 -15.42 -14.89 -10.18
CA PRO A 70 -14.53 -13.75 -10.41
C PRO A 70 -14.82 -13.07 -11.76
N THR A 71 -14.90 -11.74 -11.77
CA THR A 71 -15.00 -10.93 -12.98
C THR A 71 -13.63 -10.75 -13.64
N ASP A 72 -13.58 -10.06 -14.78
CA ASP A 72 -12.36 -9.80 -15.55
C ASP A 72 -11.37 -8.81 -14.89
N GLU A 73 -11.43 -8.62 -13.57
CA GLU A 73 -10.57 -7.69 -12.80
C GLU A 73 -10.60 -6.22 -13.29
N GLY A 74 -11.57 -5.83 -14.14
CA GLY A 74 -11.67 -4.46 -14.65
C GLY A 74 -10.58 -4.10 -15.66
N TRP A 75 -10.15 -5.05 -16.51
CA TRP A 75 -9.23 -4.73 -17.60
C TRP A 75 -9.91 -3.91 -18.70
N LEU A 76 -9.25 -2.86 -19.16
CA LEU A 76 -9.64 -2.10 -20.35
C LEU A 76 -8.44 -1.81 -21.24
N ASP A 77 -8.72 -1.54 -22.51
CA ASP A 77 -7.70 -1.15 -23.49
C ASP A 77 -7.81 0.35 -23.80
N ILE A 78 -6.69 1.07 -23.69
CA ILE A 78 -6.57 2.49 -24.06
C ILE A 78 -5.61 2.60 -25.24
N GLU A 79 -6.06 3.26 -26.30
CA GLU A 79 -5.24 3.45 -27.50
C GLU A 79 -4.10 4.43 -27.25
N MET A 80 -2.90 4.06 -27.68
CA MET A 80 -1.66 4.85 -27.55
C MET A 80 -1.44 5.70 -28.80
N SER A 81 -0.87 6.89 -28.63
CA SER A 81 -0.61 7.82 -29.74
C SER A 81 0.81 7.65 -30.29
N PRO A 82 1.04 7.71 -31.61
CA PRO A 82 2.39 7.67 -32.17
C PRO A 82 3.18 8.92 -31.78
N ASP A 83 4.43 8.74 -31.34
CA ASP A 83 5.36 9.82 -30.97
C ASP A 83 6.81 9.38 -31.22
N GLY A 84 7.50 10.05 -32.15
CA GLY A 84 8.95 9.89 -32.35
C GLY A 84 9.44 8.48 -32.71
N GLY A 85 8.62 7.68 -33.40
CA GLY A 85 8.95 6.29 -33.75
C GLY A 85 8.55 5.24 -32.70
N ALA A 86 7.88 5.68 -31.63
CA ALA A 86 7.25 4.83 -30.64
C ALA A 86 5.75 5.17 -30.52
N TRP A 87 5.04 4.48 -29.64
CA TRP A 87 3.70 4.85 -29.21
C TRP A 87 3.72 5.20 -27.74
N ARG A 88 3.06 6.29 -27.36
CA ARG A 88 3.06 6.81 -26.00
C ARG A 88 1.65 7.07 -25.49
N ILE A 89 1.49 6.91 -24.19
CA ILE A 89 0.32 7.38 -23.45
C ILE A 89 0.74 7.81 -22.04
N ASP A 90 0.22 8.96 -21.61
CA ASP A 90 0.34 9.45 -20.25
C ASP A 90 -0.97 9.21 -19.53
N VAL A 91 -0.95 8.36 -18.49
CA VAL A 91 -2.15 8.00 -17.72
C VAL A 91 -2.12 8.73 -16.37
N PRO A 92 -3.08 9.63 -16.10
CA PRO A 92 -3.20 10.29 -14.80
C PRO A 92 -3.70 9.30 -13.75
N LEU A 93 -3.11 9.37 -12.55
CA LEU A 93 -3.44 8.49 -11.43
C LEU A 93 -4.42 9.20 -10.49
N ASN A 94 -5.72 8.94 -10.68
CA ASN A 94 -6.79 9.65 -9.97
C ASN A 94 -7.46 8.82 -8.85
N GLN A 95 -7.16 7.53 -8.75
CA GLN A 95 -7.77 6.62 -7.78
C GLN A 95 -6.70 5.91 -6.94
N VAL A 96 -6.99 5.71 -5.66
CA VAL A 96 -6.18 4.89 -4.75
C VAL A 96 -6.44 3.42 -5.06
N GLY A 97 -5.40 2.60 -5.11
CA GLY A 97 -5.57 1.17 -5.37
C GLY A 97 -4.30 0.48 -5.83
N PHE A 98 -4.45 -0.78 -6.20
CA PHE A 98 -3.40 -1.60 -6.80
C PHE A 98 -3.82 -2.00 -8.22
N PHE A 99 -3.06 -1.55 -9.20
CA PHE A 99 -3.40 -1.67 -10.61
C PHE A 99 -2.36 -2.47 -11.37
N LYS A 100 -2.79 -3.00 -12.51
CA LYS A 100 -1.95 -3.78 -13.42
C LYS A 100 -1.95 -3.13 -14.81
N ALA A 101 -0.85 -3.30 -15.54
CA ALA A 101 -0.73 -2.84 -16.91
C ALA A 101 0.14 -3.79 -17.75
N THR A 102 -0.22 -3.91 -19.03
CA THR A 102 0.56 -4.51 -20.11
C THR A 102 0.17 -3.79 -21.41
N ALA A 103 0.72 -4.18 -22.56
CA ALA A 103 0.35 -3.58 -23.83
C ALA A 103 0.34 -4.63 -24.94
N HIS A 104 -0.39 -4.33 -26.01
CA HIS A 104 -0.41 -5.13 -27.22
C HIS A 104 -0.47 -4.25 -28.47
N VAL A 105 -0.04 -4.84 -29.58
CA VAL A 105 -0.16 -4.27 -30.91
C VAL A 105 -1.13 -5.13 -31.70
N ARG A 106 -2.18 -4.54 -32.25
CA ARG A 106 -3.10 -5.20 -33.17
C ARG A 106 -2.68 -4.90 -34.61
N ASP A 107 -2.42 -5.96 -35.36
CA ASP A 107 -2.07 -5.85 -36.78
C ASP A 107 -3.31 -5.75 -37.68
N SER A 108 -3.08 -5.57 -38.99
CA SER A 108 -4.16 -5.46 -39.98
C SER A 108 -5.05 -6.71 -40.09
N SER A 109 -4.54 -7.89 -39.73
CA SER A 109 -5.33 -9.14 -39.70
C SER A 109 -6.25 -9.22 -38.48
N GLY A 110 -6.03 -8.32 -37.50
CA GLY A 110 -6.73 -8.30 -36.24
C GLY A 110 -6.04 -9.12 -35.14
N PHE A 111 -4.88 -9.71 -35.41
CA PHE A 111 -4.11 -10.48 -34.44
C PHE A 111 -3.41 -9.56 -33.43
N HIS A 112 -3.36 -9.99 -32.16
CA HIS A 112 -2.77 -9.25 -31.05
C HIS A 112 -1.36 -9.77 -30.73
N HIS A 113 -0.38 -8.89 -30.88
CA HIS A 113 1.01 -9.11 -30.49
C HIS A 113 1.22 -8.51 -29.11
N TRP A 114 1.28 -9.36 -28.09
CA TRP A 114 1.45 -8.94 -26.70
C TRP A 114 2.91 -8.63 -26.40
N VAL A 115 3.11 -7.69 -25.48
CA VAL A 115 4.42 -7.51 -24.85
C VAL A 115 4.72 -8.72 -23.97
N GLU A 116 5.90 -9.31 -24.17
CA GLU A 116 6.37 -10.44 -23.39
C GLU A 116 6.73 -10.04 -21.95
N GLY A 117 6.43 -10.93 -21.00
CA GLY A 117 6.77 -10.77 -19.58
C GLY A 117 5.55 -10.61 -18.65
N LYS A 118 5.84 -10.32 -17.38
CA LYS A 118 4.79 -10.15 -16.36
C LYS A 118 4.10 -8.79 -16.50
N ASN A 119 2.88 -8.68 -15.97
CA ASN A 119 2.20 -7.40 -15.85
C ASN A 119 3.03 -6.43 -14.98
N ILE A 120 3.07 -5.17 -15.38
CA ILE A 120 3.52 -4.05 -14.56
C ILE A 120 2.52 -3.90 -13.42
N THR A 121 3.00 -3.67 -12.19
CA THR A 121 2.14 -3.41 -11.04
C THR A 121 2.34 -2.00 -10.49
N ILE A 122 1.24 -1.36 -10.11
CA ILE A 122 1.23 0.06 -9.74
C ILE A 122 0.39 0.21 -8.48
N SER A 123 1.04 0.49 -7.36
CA SER A 123 0.37 0.87 -6.10
C SER A 123 0.21 2.38 -6.06
N VAL A 124 -1.04 2.86 -6.01
CA VAL A 124 -1.36 4.29 -5.92
C VAL A 124 -1.89 4.59 -4.53
N HIS A 125 -1.14 5.38 -3.76
CA HIS A 125 -1.51 5.80 -2.42
C HIS A 125 -2.25 7.15 -2.43
N PRO A 126 -3.03 7.48 -1.38
CA PRO A 126 -3.72 8.77 -1.30
C PRO A 126 -2.72 9.94 -1.36
N ALA A 127 -3.05 11.02 -2.08
CA ALA A 127 -2.16 12.18 -2.23
C ALA A 127 -1.67 12.75 -0.89
N HIS A 128 -2.55 12.77 0.12
CA HIS A 128 -2.24 13.30 1.44
C HIS A 128 -1.23 12.46 2.21
N THR A 129 -0.86 11.24 1.80
CA THR A 129 0.18 10.44 2.49
C THR A 129 1.58 10.67 1.93
N ARG A 130 1.72 11.47 0.86
CA ARG A 130 2.97 11.61 0.09
C ARG A 130 4.12 12.31 0.84
N PHE A 131 3.83 13.38 1.56
CA PHE A 131 4.84 14.15 2.29
C PHE A 131 4.25 14.81 3.56
N GLY A 132 5.12 15.46 4.34
CA GLY A 132 4.72 16.19 5.54
C GLY A 132 4.13 15.25 6.59
N ASN A 133 4.75 14.09 6.76
CA ASN A 133 4.28 13.06 7.67
C ASN A 133 5.07 13.14 8.98
N THR A 134 4.40 13.58 10.04
CA THR A 134 4.91 13.45 11.41
C THR A 134 4.19 12.29 12.07
N ILE A 135 4.96 11.31 12.54
CA ILE A 135 4.44 10.09 13.16
C ILE A 135 4.69 10.17 14.66
N TYR A 136 3.63 10.06 15.46
CA TYR A 136 3.73 9.90 16.91
C TYR A 136 3.67 8.42 17.25
N CYS A 137 4.76 7.86 17.75
CA CYS A 137 4.79 6.48 18.23
C CYS A 137 4.29 6.44 19.67
N ALA A 138 3.14 5.81 19.89
CA ALA A 138 2.54 5.68 21.19
C ALA A 138 2.62 4.23 21.67
N PHE A 139 3.23 4.01 22.84
CA PHE A 139 3.07 2.76 23.56
C PHE A 139 1.93 2.92 24.56
N PRO A 140 0.73 2.34 24.32
CA PRO A 140 -0.45 2.66 25.13
C PRO A 140 -0.26 2.43 26.64
N ARG A 141 0.57 1.45 27.01
CA ARG A 141 0.91 1.15 28.42
C ARG A 141 1.57 2.31 29.18
N LEU A 142 2.20 3.25 28.49
CA LEU A 142 2.83 4.43 29.10
C LEU A 142 1.87 5.62 29.28
N PHE A 143 0.61 5.49 28.83
CA PHE A 143 -0.38 6.58 28.92
C PHE A 143 -1.23 6.55 30.20
N GLY A 144 -0.91 5.65 31.15
CA GLY A 144 -1.68 5.48 32.38
C GLY A 144 -1.54 6.63 33.37
N ALA A 145 -2.05 6.43 34.58
CA ALA A 145 -2.06 7.45 35.65
C ALA A 145 -0.68 8.05 35.96
N THR A 146 0.40 7.33 35.67
CA THR A 146 1.78 7.74 35.96
C THR A 146 2.52 8.36 34.77
N LYS A 147 1.86 8.62 33.63
CA LYS A 147 2.51 9.13 32.41
C LYS A 147 3.27 10.46 32.58
N THR A 148 2.86 11.28 33.55
CA THR A 148 3.46 12.59 33.88
C THR A 148 4.28 12.56 35.16
N THR A 149 4.41 11.38 35.76
CA THR A 149 5.07 11.22 37.05
C THR A 149 6.58 11.17 36.83
N ASN A 150 7.28 12.19 37.33
CA ASN A 150 8.74 12.20 37.41
C ASN A 150 9.26 11.50 38.68
N GLN A 151 8.42 10.72 39.38
CA GLN A 151 8.81 10.12 40.66
C GLN A 151 9.92 9.09 40.43
N PRO A 152 10.95 9.06 41.31
CA PRO A 152 11.82 7.92 41.40
C PRO A 152 11.03 6.66 41.82
N ALA A 153 11.49 5.52 41.32
CA ALA A 153 10.88 4.21 41.32
C ALA A 153 10.66 3.55 42.69
N THR A 154 9.96 4.18 43.65
CA THR A 154 9.54 3.48 44.88
C THR A 154 8.50 4.26 45.67
N ALA A 155 7.26 4.37 45.16
CA ALA A 155 6.15 4.37 46.11
C ALA A 155 6.20 2.99 46.84
N PRO A 156 6.23 2.95 48.18
CA PRO A 156 6.26 1.68 48.90
C PRO A 156 5.05 0.85 48.45
N LEU A 157 5.34 -0.40 48.08
CA LEU A 157 4.29 -1.37 47.82
C LEU A 157 3.47 -1.54 49.08
N ASP A 158 2.16 -1.71 48.91
CA ASP A 158 1.33 -2.31 49.96
C ASP A 158 2.03 -3.59 50.44
N GLU A 159 2.06 -3.82 51.75
CA GLU A 159 2.72 -4.97 52.40
C GLU A 159 2.33 -6.30 51.73
N ARG A 160 1.08 -6.40 51.23
CA ARG A 160 0.59 -7.57 50.49
C ARG A 160 1.32 -7.81 49.16
N LEU A 161 1.65 -6.75 48.43
CA LEU A 161 2.38 -6.86 47.16
C LEU A 161 3.87 -7.08 47.39
N ALA A 162 4.42 -6.54 48.49
CA ALA A 162 5.79 -6.80 48.90
C ALA A 162 6.03 -8.29 49.24
N ASP A 163 5.11 -8.93 49.99
CA ASP A 163 5.16 -10.39 50.26
C ASP A 163 5.20 -11.22 48.98
N LEU A 164 4.37 -10.87 48.00
CA LEU A 164 4.32 -11.58 46.72
C LEU A 164 5.66 -11.49 45.97
N GLU A 165 6.32 -10.34 46.02
CA GLU A 165 7.63 -10.17 45.37
C GLU A 165 8.76 -10.89 46.09
N GLU A 166 8.76 -10.87 47.43
CA GLU A 166 9.69 -11.65 48.22
C GLU A 166 9.55 -13.16 47.92
N ARG A 167 8.33 -13.60 47.61
CA ARG A 167 8.01 -14.97 47.16
C ARG A 167 8.32 -15.22 45.68
N GLY A 168 8.97 -14.29 44.99
CA GLY A 168 9.45 -14.44 43.62
C GLY A 168 8.42 -14.08 42.53
N TRP A 169 7.25 -13.53 42.87
CA TRP A 169 6.28 -13.08 41.89
C TRP A 169 6.69 -11.73 41.29
N THR A 170 6.49 -11.55 39.98
CA THR A 170 6.68 -10.26 39.32
C THR A 170 5.36 -9.49 39.30
N ILE A 171 5.29 -8.39 40.06
CA ILE A 171 4.12 -7.51 40.05
C ILE A 171 4.22 -6.53 38.89
N ILE A 172 3.23 -6.58 38.00
CA ILE A 172 3.08 -5.62 36.91
C ILE A 172 2.10 -4.55 37.38
N PRO A 173 2.51 -3.27 37.49
CA PRO A 173 1.60 -2.21 37.89
C PRO A 173 0.47 -2.01 36.86
N PRO A 174 -0.66 -1.43 37.27
CA PRO A 174 -1.66 -0.93 36.33
C PRO A 174 -0.99 -0.03 35.29
N SER A 175 -1.20 -0.35 34.01
CA SER A 175 -0.61 0.37 32.88
C SER A 175 -1.68 1.13 32.12
N GLY A 176 -1.23 2.06 31.27
CA GLY A 176 -2.12 2.81 30.39
C GLY A 176 -2.91 1.93 29.43
N THR A 177 -4.08 2.42 29.07
CA THR A 177 -5.03 1.79 28.17
C THR A 177 -5.15 2.59 26.88
N LEU A 178 -5.83 2.01 25.88
CA LEU A 178 -6.21 2.77 24.68
C LEU A 178 -7.16 3.95 25.01
N ARG A 179 -7.93 3.86 26.10
CA ARG A 179 -8.78 4.99 26.54
C ARG A 179 -7.94 6.13 27.08
N ASP A 180 -6.87 5.83 27.81
CA ASP A 180 -5.95 6.85 28.31
C ASP A 180 -5.20 7.53 27.17
N LEU A 181 -4.73 6.76 26.17
CA LEU A 181 -4.14 7.31 24.95
C LEU A 181 -5.16 8.15 24.15
N ARG A 182 -6.42 7.71 24.08
CA ARG A 182 -7.48 8.46 23.38
C ARG A 182 -7.65 9.86 23.96
N ALA A 183 -7.53 10.01 25.28
CA ALA A 183 -7.62 11.32 25.94
C ALA A 183 -6.51 12.28 25.50
N GLU A 184 -5.36 11.77 25.02
CA GLU A 184 -4.22 12.56 24.56
C GLU A 184 -4.26 12.91 23.06
N LEU A 185 -5.21 12.37 22.28
CA LEU A 185 -5.29 12.67 20.84
C LEU A 185 -5.44 14.16 20.52
N PRO A 186 -6.21 14.97 21.28
CA PRO A 186 -6.25 16.42 21.05
C PRO A 186 -4.88 17.08 21.16
N HIS A 187 -4.03 16.59 22.06
CA HIS A 187 -2.65 17.08 22.18
C HIS A 187 -1.78 16.59 21.02
N ILE A 188 -1.82 15.30 20.71
CA ILE A 188 -0.96 14.68 19.68
C ILE A 188 -1.31 15.19 18.28
N LEU A 189 -2.58 15.13 17.90
CA LEU A 189 -3.05 15.52 16.57
C LEU A 189 -3.32 17.03 16.46
N GLY A 190 -3.79 17.64 17.56
CA GLY A 190 -4.18 19.05 17.57
C GLY A 190 -3.05 20.01 17.92
N ARG A 191 -2.29 19.75 18.99
CA ARG A 191 -1.21 20.66 19.45
C ARG A 191 0.13 20.36 18.78
N LEU A 192 0.58 19.10 18.83
CA LEU A 192 1.85 18.68 18.21
C LEU A 192 1.74 18.59 16.68
N LYS A 193 0.51 18.57 16.14
CA LYS A 193 0.23 18.42 14.71
C LYS A 193 0.84 17.15 14.12
N CYS A 194 0.99 16.10 14.94
CA CYS A 194 1.35 14.80 14.42
C CYS A 194 0.21 14.31 13.51
N LYS A 195 0.57 13.78 12.35
CA LYS A 195 -0.38 13.39 11.30
C LYS A 195 -0.79 11.93 11.43
N TRP A 196 0.14 11.10 11.88
CA TRP A 196 -0.06 9.67 12.03
C TRP A 196 0.20 9.26 13.48
N LEU A 197 -0.66 8.39 14.00
CA LEU A 197 -0.45 7.72 15.27
C LEU A 197 0.01 6.29 14.97
N HIS A 198 1.22 5.95 15.37
CA HIS A 198 1.73 4.58 15.29
C HIS A 198 1.59 3.93 16.66
N LEU A 199 0.69 2.95 16.76
CA LEU A 199 0.49 2.19 17.98
C LEU A 199 1.57 1.10 18.10
N LEU A 200 2.44 1.25 19.09
CA LEU A 200 3.36 0.20 19.54
C LEU A 200 2.55 -0.91 20.22
N PRO A 201 3.10 -2.13 20.36
CA PRO A 201 2.34 -3.39 20.41
C PRO A 201 1.05 -3.32 21.23
N ILE A 202 -0.09 -3.45 20.54
CA ILE A 202 -1.43 -3.49 21.14
C ILE A 202 -1.85 -4.91 21.52
N ASN A 203 -1.21 -5.91 20.92
CA ASN A 203 -1.45 -7.30 21.23
C ASN A 203 -0.87 -7.63 22.61
N PRO A 204 -1.44 -8.62 23.32
CA PRO A 204 -0.84 -9.11 24.55
C PRO A 204 0.63 -9.46 24.26
N THR A 205 1.52 -8.96 25.11
CA THR A 205 2.93 -9.32 25.06
C THR A 205 3.01 -10.85 25.14
N PRO A 206 3.75 -11.54 24.24
CA PRO A 206 4.21 -12.87 24.59
C PRO A 206 4.89 -12.72 25.96
N ILE A 207 4.53 -13.59 26.89
CA ILE A 207 5.12 -13.68 28.23
C ILE A 207 6.58 -14.14 28.10
N THR A 208 7.41 -13.34 27.42
CA THR A 208 8.84 -13.54 27.38
C THR A 208 9.36 -13.12 28.75
N PRO A 209 10.00 -14.02 29.53
CA PRO A 209 10.39 -13.77 30.93
C PRO A 209 11.27 -12.54 31.16
N ASP A 210 11.90 -12.02 30.09
CA ASP A 210 12.95 -11.01 30.14
C ASP A 210 12.48 -9.61 29.70
N ALA A 211 11.24 -9.46 29.21
CA ALA A 211 10.68 -8.15 28.83
C ALA A 211 10.00 -7.50 30.05
N ARG A 212 10.79 -7.17 31.07
CA ARG A 212 10.27 -6.53 32.30
C ARG A 212 10.34 -5.02 32.15
N MET A 213 9.19 -4.39 31.88
CA MET A 213 9.04 -2.97 32.21
C MET A 213 9.10 -2.89 33.74
N GLY A 214 10.08 -2.16 34.27
CA GLY A 214 10.22 -1.96 35.71
C GLY A 214 8.94 -1.38 36.33
N ARG A 215 8.84 -1.45 37.67
CA ARG A 215 7.92 -0.57 38.39
C ARG A 215 8.34 0.88 38.16
N TYR A 216 7.35 1.75 38.02
CA TYR A 216 7.36 3.16 37.62
C TYR A 216 8.73 3.85 37.61
#